data_AF-A0A7V9CDW2-F1
#
_entry.id   AF-A0A7V9CDW2-F1
#
_cell.length_a   1.000
_cell.length_b   1.000
_cell.length_c   1.000
_cell.angle_alpha   90.00
_cell.angle_beta   90.00
_cell.angle_gamma   90.00
#
_symmetry.space_group_name_H-M   'P 1'
#
loop_
_entity.id
_entity.type
_entity.pdbx_description
1 polymer ?
#
loop_
_entity_poly.entity_id
_entity_poly.type
_entity_poly.pdbx_seq_one_letter_code
_entity_poly.pdbx_strand_id
1 'polypeptide(L)'
;MPPTFCRHNRFVENCPICSKKERTKPGTVTGAASTQEGARRTSPAQARHAASGAVKRRTPKASAQLTVRRMNRAADDGYENDLVPGLRSSVDAGRLADELAHSIARLQQLREAPPGLYAEIAELGRAGETDEALWTCFLTAYLSPLEGTGDPFSAIAAARVSWASGELPQLDGIELGPRTAHDPAKGERMLVAYRAWAQKGGGQHLILAGDESWEPTRRFDRAYERLALPGFGRVPRYEFVTLAGALGLIDAVPQSLLLADATAAPTMAAKRIFGIGDPILIARRAGELAAEAGVSLACFDFALQNWMAPEDEEMAAGTERSPAPDPQLRAPIARALRVG
;
A
#
# COMPACT_ATOMS: atom_id res chain seq x y z
N MET A 1 24.12 18.10 29.88
CA MET A 1 23.64 16.70 29.77
C MET A 1 23.77 16.29 28.31
N PRO A 2 24.17 15.03 28.00
CA PRO A 2 24.15 14.55 26.62
C PRO A 2 22.70 14.59 26.08
N PRO A 3 22.49 14.96 24.81
CA PRO A 3 21.16 15.10 24.26
C PRO A 3 20.50 13.71 24.16
N THR A 4 19.31 13.58 24.75
CA THR A 4 18.54 12.33 24.77
C THR A 4 17.72 12.19 23.49
N PHE A 5 17.71 10.98 22.92
CA PHE A 5 16.81 10.62 21.84
C PHE A 5 15.45 10.20 22.43
N CYS A 6 14.36 10.66 21.81
CA CYS A 6 13.01 10.24 22.16
C CYS A 6 12.60 8.94 21.43
N ARG A 7 11.43 8.39 21.76
CA ARG A 7 10.79 7.25 21.06
C ARG A 7 10.66 7.47 19.54
N HIS A 8 10.67 8.71 19.06
CA HIS A 8 10.57 9.05 17.64
C HIS A 8 11.93 9.13 16.92
N ASN A 9 13.00 8.63 17.56
CA ASN A 9 14.36 8.59 17.02
C ASN A 9 14.90 9.96 16.58
N ARG A 10 14.55 11.00 17.35
CA ARG A 10 15.04 12.37 17.22
C ARG A 10 15.49 12.87 18.59
N PHE A 11 16.36 13.87 18.63
CA PHE A 11 16.62 14.59 19.88
C PHE A 11 15.31 15.16 20.43
N VAL A 12 15.07 14.99 21.73
CA VAL A 12 13.82 15.41 22.40
C VAL A 12 13.46 16.87 22.06
N GLU A 13 14.46 17.76 22.10
CA GLU A 13 14.35 19.19 21.79
C GLU A 13 13.91 19.50 20.35
N ASN A 14 14.25 18.63 19.40
CA ASN A 14 14.00 18.81 17.95
C ASN A 14 12.86 17.93 17.42
N CYS A 15 12.22 17.15 18.28
CA CYS A 15 11.11 16.31 17.87
C CYS A 15 9.81 17.15 17.89
N PRO A 16 9.17 17.45 16.75
CA PRO A 16 7.95 18.27 16.70
C PRO A 16 6.75 17.63 17.42
N ILE A 17 6.84 16.34 17.77
CA ILE A 17 5.84 15.60 18.56
C ILE A 17 6.12 15.79 20.06
N CYS A 18 7.37 15.59 20.51
CA CYS A 18 7.73 15.73 21.93
C CYS A 18 7.78 17.20 22.39
N SER A 19 8.30 18.11 21.56
CA SER A 19 8.42 19.52 21.90
C SER A 19 7.07 20.22 22.07
N LYS A 20 6.02 19.74 21.38
CA LYS A 20 4.63 20.18 21.61
C LYS A 20 4.11 19.73 22.97
N LYS A 21 4.33 18.46 23.36
CA LYS A 21 3.93 17.91 24.68
C LYS A 21 4.66 18.59 25.85
N GLU A 22 5.88 19.10 25.66
CA GLU A 22 6.57 19.90 26.68
C GLU A 22 5.98 21.31 26.84
N ARG A 23 5.53 21.94 25.75
CA ARG A 23 4.91 23.27 25.79
C ARG A 23 3.55 23.30 26.47
N THR A 24 2.84 22.18 26.54
CA THR A 24 1.53 22.06 27.19
C THR A 24 1.59 21.58 28.63
N LYS A 25 2.78 21.32 29.21
CA LYS A 25 2.90 21.06 30.65
C LYS A 25 2.78 22.39 31.43
N PRO A 26 1.81 22.54 32.34
CA PRO A 26 1.78 23.68 33.24
C PRO A 26 2.89 23.51 34.28
N GLY A 27 3.84 24.45 34.28
CA GLY A 27 4.82 24.58 35.36
C GLY A 27 6.25 24.17 35.02
N THR A 28 6.87 24.85 34.05
CA THR A 28 8.30 25.22 34.13
C THR A 28 8.58 26.29 33.08
N VAL A 29 8.36 27.55 33.45
CA VAL A 29 8.92 28.70 32.74
C VAL A 29 9.99 29.29 33.65
N THR A 30 11.23 28.84 33.48
CA THR A 30 12.40 29.65 33.84
C THR A 30 12.87 30.31 32.56
N GLY A 31 12.72 31.62 32.51
CA GLY A 31 12.84 32.42 31.30
C GLY A 31 14.26 32.54 30.75
N ALA A 32 14.30 33.01 29.52
CA ALA A 32 15.29 33.96 29.04
C ALA A 32 14.70 34.60 27.78
N ALA A 33 14.23 35.83 27.93
CA ALA A 33 14.02 36.72 26.80
C ALA A 33 15.41 37.14 26.28
N SER A 34 15.67 36.92 25.00
CA SER A 34 16.75 37.62 24.30
C SER A 34 16.20 38.20 23.00
N THR A 35 15.98 39.50 23.05
CA THR A 35 15.98 40.41 21.93
C THR A 35 17.28 40.26 21.13
N GLN A 36 17.18 40.15 19.80
CA GLN A 36 18.28 40.55 18.91
C GLN A 36 17.73 40.99 17.56
N GLU A 37 17.56 42.31 17.44
CA GLU A 37 17.80 43.05 16.20
C GLU A 37 19.25 42.84 15.75
N GLY A 38 19.48 42.65 14.46
CA GLY A 38 20.84 42.48 13.95
C GLY A 38 20.96 42.18 12.45
N ALA A 39 20.94 43.25 11.65
CA ALA A 39 21.75 43.46 10.45
C ALA A 39 21.95 42.30 9.44
N ARG A 40 21.19 42.35 8.33
CA ARG A 40 21.56 41.68 7.07
C ARG A 40 22.76 42.41 6.43
N ARG A 41 23.95 41.85 6.59
CA ARG A 41 25.14 42.21 5.78
C ARG A 41 25.07 41.48 4.44
N THR A 42 24.93 42.25 3.36
CA THR A 42 25.22 41.86 1.99
C THR A 42 26.73 42.00 1.73
N SER A 43 27.33 41.03 1.05
CA SER A 43 28.71 41.07 0.53
C SER A 43 28.94 39.90 -0.44
N PRO A 44 29.91 40.01 -1.37
CA PRO A 44 29.58 40.14 -2.79
C PRO A 44 30.06 38.98 -3.66
N ALA A 45 29.60 39.03 -4.91
CA ALA A 45 30.05 38.25 -6.04
C ALA A 45 31.58 38.19 -6.18
N GLN A 46 32.11 36.99 -6.37
CA GLN A 46 33.40 36.77 -7.01
C GLN A 46 33.19 36.00 -8.30
N ALA A 47 33.34 36.72 -9.41
CA ALA A 47 33.55 36.16 -10.73
C ALA A 47 34.99 35.62 -10.82
N ARG A 48 35.13 34.40 -11.34
CA ARG A 48 36.37 33.94 -11.98
C ARG A 48 36.04 33.27 -13.30
N HIS A 49 36.75 33.72 -14.33
CA HIS A 49 36.61 33.33 -15.72
C HIS A 49 37.26 31.97 -16.03
N ALA A 50 36.63 31.31 -17.01
CA ALA A 50 37.19 30.54 -18.13
C ALA A 50 37.93 29.21 -17.88
N ALA A 51 37.29 28.13 -18.33
CA ALA A 51 37.92 27.15 -19.23
C ALA A 51 36.85 26.44 -20.09
N SER A 52 37.16 26.31 -21.36
CA SER A 52 36.38 25.77 -22.47
C SER A 52 36.09 24.27 -22.34
N GLY A 53 34.82 23.90 -22.49
CA GLY A 53 34.39 22.53 -22.75
C GLY A 53 33.00 22.56 -23.38
N ALA A 54 32.89 22.16 -24.65
CA ALA A 54 31.65 22.11 -25.39
C ALA A 54 30.70 21.06 -24.79
N VAL A 55 29.85 21.49 -23.86
CA VAL A 55 28.73 20.69 -23.35
C VAL A 55 27.54 20.94 -24.27
N LYS A 56 27.12 19.90 -25.01
CA LYS A 56 25.85 19.87 -25.73
C LYS A 56 24.74 20.34 -24.79
N ARG A 57 24.18 21.53 -25.06
CA ARG A 57 22.93 22.00 -24.45
C ARG A 57 21.85 20.96 -24.76
N ARG A 58 21.58 20.06 -23.80
CA ARG A 58 20.29 19.38 -23.74
C ARG A 58 19.27 20.48 -23.46
N THR A 59 18.41 20.72 -24.43
CA THR A 59 17.17 21.46 -24.25
C THR A 59 16.46 20.94 -23.01
N PRO A 60 16.01 21.81 -22.09
CA PRO A 60 15.22 21.38 -20.96
C PRO A 60 13.97 20.71 -21.51
N LYS A 61 13.86 19.40 -21.27
CA LYS A 61 12.66 18.63 -21.55
C LYS A 61 11.53 19.34 -20.82
N ALA A 62 10.46 19.70 -21.53
CA ALA A 62 9.29 20.37 -20.99
C ALA A 62 8.94 19.72 -19.64
N SER A 63 8.94 20.54 -18.59
CA SER A 63 8.59 20.12 -17.24
C SER A 63 7.26 19.38 -17.33
N ALA A 64 7.28 18.09 -17.02
CA ALA A 64 6.07 17.30 -16.85
C ALA A 64 5.15 18.11 -15.94
N GLN A 65 3.96 18.41 -16.46
CA GLN A 65 2.95 19.24 -15.81
C GLN A 65 2.76 18.70 -14.38
N LEU A 66 3.13 19.49 -13.38
CA LEU A 66 3.08 19.08 -11.99
C LEU A 66 1.62 19.13 -11.53
N THR A 67 0.93 18.00 -11.64
CA THR A 67 -0.48 17.89 -11.24
C THR A 67 -0.56 17.78 -9.73
N VAL A 68 -0.95 18.87 -9.06
CA VAL A 68 -1.21 18.87 -7.62
C VAL A 68 -2.64 18.36 -7.39
N ARG A 69 -2.83 17.09 -7.01
CA ARG A 69 -4.13 16.60 -6.54
C ARG A 69 -4.34 17.12 -5.11
N ARG A 70 -5.24 18.09 -4.93
CA ARG A 70 -5.69 18.54 -3.61
C ARG A 70 -6.50 17.41 -3.01
N MET A 71 -6.01 16.82 -1.92
CA MET A 71 -6.72 15.74 -1.24
C MET A 71 -7.54 16.33 -0.10
N ASN A 72 -8.81 15.92 0.01
CA ASN A 72 -9.66 16.28 1.13
C ASN A 72 -9.03 15.76 2.43
N ARG A 73 -8.92 16.65 3.40
CA ARG A 73 -8.60 16.32 4.79
C ARG A 73 -9.70 16.91 5.64
N ALA A 74 -10.13 16.15 6.65
CA ALA A 74 -11.00 16.73 7.66
C ALA A 74 -10.26 17.87 8.39
N ALA A 75 -11.04 18.78 8.96
CA ALA A 75 -10.51 19.87 9.78
C ALA A 75 -9.78 19.30 11.00
N ASP A 76 -8.65 19.91 11.36
CA ASP A 76 -7.93 19.56 12.59
C ASP A 76 -8.83 19.83 13.80
N ASP A 77 -9.15 18.77 14.54
CA ASP A 77 -10.00 18.82 15.75
C ASP A 77 -9.18 18.55 17.02
N GLY A 78 -7.85 18.58 16.92
CA GLY A 78 -6.93 18.28 18.01
C GLY A 78 -6.71 16.79 18.26
N TYR A 79 -7.19 15.90 17.39
CA TYR A 79 -6.93 14.47 17.48
C TYR A 79 -5.43 14.15 17.49
N GLU A 80 -5.01 13.34 18.48
CA GLU A 80 -3.66 12.82 18.60
C GLU A 80 -3.68 11.34 18.99
N ASN A 81 -2.92 10.53 18.27
CA ASN A 81 -2.71 9.13 18.59
C ASN A 81 -1.27 8.72 18.28
N ASP A 82 -0.59 8.07 19.24
CA ASP A 82 0.83 7.73 19.12
C ASP A 82 1.08 6.63 18.04
N LEU A 83 0.07 5.82 17.69
CA LEU A 83 0.15 4.80 16.64
C LEU A 83 0.05 5.43 15.23
N VAL A 84 -0.74 6.50 15.09
CA VAL A 84 -0.99 7.20 13.82
C VAL A 84 -0.73 8.71 13.93
N PRO A 85 0.50 9.13 14.26
CA PRO A 85 0.80 10.51 14.65
C PRO A 85 0.69 11.54 13.52
N GLY A 86 0.42 11.08 12.29
CA GLY A 86 0.18 11.95 11.15
C GLY A 86 -1.29 12.30 10.92
N LEU A 87 -2.23 11.60 11.56
CA LEU A 87 -3.63 11.98 11.59
C LEU A 87 -3.84 13.16 12.56
N ARG A 88 -4.72 14.09 12.16
CA ARG A 88 -5.02 15.34 12.87
C ARG A 88 -6.51 15.54 13.13
N SER A 89 -7.33 14.63 12.62
CA SER A 89 -8.77 14.65 12.83
C SER A 89 -9.27 13.28 13.28
N SER A 90 -10.20 13.29 14.23
CA SER A 90 -10.98 12.11 14.63
C SER A 90 -11.79 11.55 13.46
N VAL A 91 -12.19 12.39 12.48
CA VAL A 91 -12.88 11.96 11.25
C VAL A 91 -11.95 11.11 10.36
N ASP A 92 -10.72 11.59 10.10
CA ASP A 92 -9.74 10.83 9.31
C ASP A 92 -9.36 9.51 9.98
N ALA A 93 -9.33 9.48 11.32
CA ALA A 93 -9.06 8.29 12.11
C ALA A 93 -10.26 7.33 12.16
N GLY A 94 -11.48 7.84 12.24
CA GLY A 94 -12.71 7.07 12.07
C GLY A 94 -12.77 6.40 10.71
N ARG A 95 -12.47 7.15 9.64
CA ARG A 95 -12.36 6.62 8.29
C ARG A 95 -11.31 5.52 8.17
N LEU A 96 -10.14 5.66 8.81
CA LEU A 96 -9.13 4.60 8.84
C LEU A 96 -9.67 3.34 9.55
N ALA A 97 -10.46 3.49 10.61
CA ALA A 97 -11.10 2.36 11.27
C ALA A 97 -12.10 1.65 10.34
N ASP A 98 -12.89 2.42 9.60
CA ASP A 98 -13.88 1.91 8.65
C ASP A 98 -13.20 1.13 7.51
N GLU A 99 -12.16 1.69 6.90
CA GLU A 99 -11.45 1.03 5.80
C GLU A 99 -10.71 -0.23 6.24
N LEU A 100 -10.12 -0.24 7.44
CA LEU A 100 -9.52 -1.45 8.00
C LEU A 100 -10.59 -2.51 8.26
N ALA A 101 -11.76 -2.14 8.79
CA ALA A 101 -12.87 -3.07 9.01
C ALA A 101 -13.41 -3.65 7.70
N HIS A 102 -13.62 -2.82 6.67
CA HIS A 102 -14.01 -3.28 5.34
C HIS A 102 -12.97 -4.24 4.74
N SER A 103 -11.68 -3.92 4.88
CA SER A 103 -10.65 -4.81 4.37
C SER A 103 -10.54 -6.14 5.13
N ILE A 104 -10.91 -6.18 6.42
CA ILE A 104 -11.00 -7.44 7.17
C ILE A 104 -12.18 -8.26 6.67
N ALA A 105 -13.36 -7.65 6.55
CA ALA A 105 -14.55 -8.30 6.02
C ALA A 105 -14.30 -8.89 4.62
N ARG A 106 -13.61 -8.15 3.74
CA ARG A 106 -13.18 -8.63 2.43
C ARG A 106 -12.33 -9.90 2.53
N LEU A 107 -11.31 -9.91 3.39
CA LEU A 107 -10.44 -11.08 3.56
C LEU A 107 -11.17 -12.29 4.18
N GLN A 108 -12.13 -12.05 5.07
CA GLN A 108 -13.00 -13.11 5.60
C GLN A 108 -13.89 -13.69 4.50
N GLN A 109 -14.55 -12.84 3.71
CA GLN A 109 -15.38 -13.27 2.58
C GLN A 109 -14.56 -14.12 1.60
N LEU A 110 -13.35 -13.70 1.23
CA LEU A 110 -12.49 -14.47 0.33
C LEU A 110 -12.12 -15.86 0.87
N ARG A 111 -12.01 -16.03 2.19
CA ARG A 111 -11.67 -17.31 2.83
C ARG A 111 -12.88 -18.23 2.99
N GLU A 112 -14.02 -17.66 3.36
CA GLU A 112 -15.19 -18.42 3.82
C GLU A 112 -16.21 -18.64 2.71
N ALA A 113 -16.47 -17.60 1.92
CA ALA A 113 -17.45 -17.61 0.84
C ALA A 113 -17.00 -16.69 -0.32
N PRO A 114 -15.88 -17.00 -1.00
CA PRO A 114 -15.35 -16.15 -2.04
C PRO A 114 -16.40 -15.93 -3.16
N PRO A 115 -16.65 -14.69 -3.60
CA PRO A 115 -17.67 -14.39 -4.59
C PRO A 115 -17.15 -14.47 -6.03
N GLY A 116 -18.04 -14.69 -6.99
CA GLY A 116 -17.75 -14.60 -8.43
C GLY A 116 -16.51 -15.40 -8.84
N LEU A 117 -15.60 -14.75 -9.58
CA LEU A 117 -14.37 -15.40 -10.06
C LEU A 117 -13.45 -15.88 -8.93
N TYR A 118 -13.52 -15.29 -7.74
CA TYR A 118 -12.78 -15.80 -6.58
C TYR A 118 -13.29 -17.18 -6.15
N ALA A 119 -14.59 -17.46 -6.29
CA ALA A 119 -15.17 -18.77 -6.01
C ALA A 119 -14.55 -19.83 -6.93
N GLU A 120 -14.52 -19.54 -8.25
CA GLU A 120 -13.92 -20.40 -9.27
C GLU A 120 -12.43 -20.67 -8.98
N ILE A 121 -11.67 -19.62 -8.62
CA ILE A 121 -10.25 -19.76 -8.24
C ILE A 121 -10.10 -20.72 -7.06
N ALA A 122 -10.91 -20.56 -6.00
CA ALA A 122 -10.85 -21.41 -4.82
C ALA A 122 -11.27 -22.86 -5.14
N GLU A 123 -12.24 -23.06 -6.03
CA GLU A 123 -12.66 -24.38 -6.51
C GLU A 123 -11.56 -25.10 -7.29
N LEU A 124 -10.90 -24.42 -8.24
CA LEU A 124 -9.74 -24.95 -8.95
C LEU A 124 -8.62 -25.36 -7.98
N GLY A 125 -8.35 -24.53 -6.98
CA GLY A 125 -7.37 -24.82 -5.93
C GLY A 125 -7.72 -26.11 -5.17
N ARG A 126 -8.98 -26.27 -4.75
CA ARG A 126 -9.47 -27.48 -4.07
C ARG A 126 -9.47 -28.73 -4.96
N ALA A 127 -9.65 -28.56 -6.26
CA ALA A 127 -9.57 -29.65 -7.24
C ALA A 127 -8.12 -30.11 -7.53
N GLY A 128 -7.11 -29.42 -6.99
CA GLY A 128 -5.70 -29.71 -7.25
C GLY A 128 -5.16 -29.06 -8.52
N GLU A 129 -5.95 -28.21 -9.18
CA GLU A 129 -5.56 -27.43 -10.37
C GLU A 129 -4.88 -26.11 -9.96
N THR A 130 -3.93 -26.18 -9.01
CA THR A 130 -3.39 -25.00 -8.32
C THR A 130 -2.71 -24.00 -9.25
N ASP A 131 -2.03 -24.46 -10.31
CA ASP A 131 -1.44 -23.56 -11.29
C ASP A 131 -2.51 -22.83 -12.13
N GLU A 132 -3.63 -23.49 -12.45
CA GLU A 132 -4.75 -22.84 -13.16
C GLU A 132 -5.43 -21.79 -12.26
N ALA A 133 -5.60 -22.13 -10.98
CA ALA A 133 -6.11 -21.23 -9.95
C ALA A 133 -5.19 -20.00 -9.77
N LEU A 134 -3.88 -20.22 -9.65
CA LEU A 134 -2.88 -19.15 -9.50
C LEU A 134 -2.79 -18.27 -10.74
N TRP A 135 -2.98 -18.83 -11.94
CA TRP A 135 -3.01 -18.06 -13.17
C TRP A 135 -4.20 -17.12 -13.21
N THR A 136 -5.39 -17.63 -12.89
CA THR A 136 -6.61 -16.82 -12.80
C THR A 136 -6.48 -15.77 -11.70
N CYS A 137 -5.96 -16.14 -10.52
CA CYS A 137 -5.70 -15.22 -9.41
C CYS A 137 -4.70 -14.11 -9.80
N PHE A 138 -3.66 -14.44 -10.55
CA PHE A 138 -2.70 -13.48 -11.08
C PHE A 138 -3.36 -12.52 -12.05
N LEU A 139 -4.17 -12.99 -13.00
CA LEU A 139 -4.90 -12.14 -13.94
C LEU A 139 -5.87 -11.20 -13.20
N THR A 140 -6.56 -11.68 -12.17
CA THR A 140 -7.42 -10.85 -11.31
C THR A 140 -6.63 -9.73 -10.63
N ALA A 141 -5.47 -10.04 -10.05
CA ALA A 141 -4.61 -9.02 -9.41
C ALA A 141 -3.95 -8.08 -10.44
N TYR A 142 -3.64 -8.57 -11.63
CA TYR A 142 -2.98 -7.82 -12.69
C TYR A 142 -3.92 -6.83 -13.38
N LEU A 143 -5.14 -7.26 -13.71
CA LEU A 143 -6.13 -6.45 -14.41
C LEU A 143 -6.98 -5.62 -13.45
N SER A 144 -7.11 -6.07 -12.19
CA SER A 144 -8.03 -5.56 -11.16
C SER A 144 -9.51 -5.72 -11.56
N PRO A 145 -10.39 -6.18 -10.65
CA PRO A 145 -11.83 -6.14 -10.89
C PRO A 145 -12.31 -4.72 -11.18
N LEU A 146 -13.39 -4.62 -11.97
CA LEU A 146 -14.08 -3.36 -12.25
C LEU A 146 -14.88 -2.90 -11.03
N GLU A 147 -15.10 -1.60 -10.91
CA GLU A 147 -15.90 -0.99 -9.84
C GLU A 147 -17.18 -0.39 -10.43
N GLY A 148 -18.27 -0.36 -9.64
CA GLY A 148 -19.54 0.25 -10.05
C GLY A 148 -20.29 -0.51 -11.16
N THR A 149 -19.88 -1.74 -11.49
CA THR A 149 -20.55 -2.60 -12.47
C THR A 149 -21.30 -3.74 -11.79
N GLY A 150 -22.30 -4.31 -12.48
CA GLY A 150 -23.01 -5.50 -12.01
C GLY A 150 -22.20 -6.80 -12.13
N ASP A 151 -21.11 -6.78 -12.91
CA ASP A 151 -20.17 -7.90 -13.06
C ASP A 151 -18.72 -7.37 -13.00
N PRO A 152 -18.12 -7.35 -11.79
CA PRO A 152 -16.75 -6.87 -11.59
C PRO A 152 -15.69 -7.67 -12.32
N PHE A 153 -15.98 -8.92 -12.73
CA PHE A 153 -15.00 -9.83 -13.33
C PHE A 153 -15.16 -10.00 -14.83
N SER A 154 -16.19 -9.42 -15.44
CA SER A 154 -16.49 -9.51 -16.88
C SER A 154 -15.27 -9.36 -17.80
N ALA A 155 -14.47 -8.30 -17.62
CA ALA A 155 -13.26 -8.08 -18.43
C ALA A 155 -12.17 -9.14 -18.19
N ILE A 156 -12.01 -9.63 -16.96
CA ILE A 156 -11.05 -10.67 -16.60
C ILE A 156 -11.49 -12.01 -17.18
N ALA A 157 -12.78 -12.33 -17.08
CA ALA A 157 -13.36 -13.55 -17.62
C ALA A 157 -13.23 -13.61 -19.15
N ALA A 158 -13.45 -12.47 -19.83
CA ALA A 158 -13.28 -12.36 -21.29
C ALA A 158 -11.82 -12.52 -21.75
N ALA A 159 -10.87 -12.02 -20.96
CA ALA A 159 -9.44 -12.11 -21.27
C ALA A 159 -8.81 -13.48 -20.89
N ARG A 160 -9.50 -14.28 -20.07
CA ARG A 160 -8.95 -15.52 -19.49
C ARG A 160 -8.63 -16.55 -20.58
N VAL A 161 -7.40 -17.03 -20.55
CA VAL A 161 -6.95 -18.24 -21.26
C VAL A 161 -6.42 -19.22 -20.23
N SER A 162 -6.41 -20.54 -20.53
CA SER A 162 -5.91 -21.50 -19.55
C SER A 162 -4.41 -21.39 -19.33
N TRP A 163 -3.95 -21.75 -18.13
CA TRP A 163 -2.52 -21.93 -17.89
C TRP A 163 -1.95 -23.01 -18.81
N ALA A 164 -2.65 -24.13 -18.94
CA ALA A 164 -2.20 -25.30 -19.70
C ALA A 164 -1.99 -25.02 -21.21
N SER A 165 -2.75 -24.09 -21.82
CA SER A 165 -2.63 -23.82 -23.26
C SER A 165 -1.29 -23.18 -23.66
N GLY A 166 -0.60 -22.52 -22.71
CA GLY A 166 0.59 -21.75 -23.03
C GLY A 166 0.31 -20.39 -23.68
N GLU A 167 -0.93 -20.11 -24.03
CA GLU A 167 -1.33 -18.88 -24.73
C GLU A 167 -1.27 -17.66 -23.80
N LEU A 168 -1.21 -16.48 -24.41
CA LEU A 168 -1.31 -15.21 -23.72
C LEU A 168 -2.71 -14.61 -23.91
N PRO A 169 -3.30 -14.02 -22.86
CA PRO A 169 -4.51 -13.21 -22.95
C PRO A 169 -4.39 -12.12 -24.01
N GLN A 170 -5.45 -11.92 -24.80
CA GLN A 170 -5.60 -10.74 -25.65
C GLN A 170 -6.17 -9.60 -24.81
N LEU A 171 -5.36 -8.55 -24.59
CA LEU A 171 -5.70 -7.45 -23.69
C LEU A 171 -5.96 -6.12 -24.43
N ASP A 172 -5.99 -6.14 -25.76
CA ASP A 172 -6.26 -4.93 -26.53
C ASP A 172 -7.72 -4.49 -26.34
N GLY A 173 -7.89 -3.27 -25.81
CA GLY A 173 -9.20 -2.66 -25.62
C GLY A 173 -10.03 -3.21 -24.45
N ILE A 174 -9.45 -4.06 -23.59
CA ILE A 174 -10.16 -4.52 -22.39
C ILE A 174 -10.34 -3.38 -21.39
N GLU A 175 -11.45 -3.41 -20.65
CA GLU A 175 -11.66 -2.53 -19.52
C GLU A 175 -10.76 -2.95 -18.35
N LEU A 176 -10.22 -1.98 -17.62
CA LEU A 176 -9.24 -2.21 -16.56
C LEU A 176 -9.74 -1.65 -15.23
N GLY A 177 -9.55 -2.40 -14.16
CA GLY A 177 -9.88 -1.95 -12.82
C GLY A 177 -8.90 -0.91 -12.26
N PRO A 178 -9.26 -0.24 -11.15
CA PRO A 178 -8.51 0.89 -10.61
C PRO A 178 -7.11 0.53 -10.06
N ARG A 179 -6.83 -0.75 -9.80
CA ARG A 179 -5.50 -1.24 -9.35
C ARG A 179 -4.74 -2.01 -10.42
N THR A 180 -5.13 -1.88 -11.69
CA THR A 180 -4.45 -2.55 -12.80
C THR A 180 -2.95 -2.25 -12.83
N ALA A 181 -2.15 -3.26 -13.16
CA ALA A 181 -0.75 -3.09 -13.54
C ALA A 181 -0.55 -3.12 -15.05
N HIS A 182 -1.64 -3.30 -15.82
CA HIS A 182 -1.55 -3.39 -17.26
C HIS A 182 -1.16 -2.04 -17.87
N ASP A 183 0.01 -2.01 -18.50
CA ASP A 183 0.46 -0.95 -19.38
C ASP A 183 0.33 -1.46 -20.82
N PRO A 184 -0.57 -0.90 -21.66
CA PRO A 184 -0.76 -1.38 -23.03
C PRO A 184 0.54 -1.46 -23.85
N ALA A 185 1.52 -0.58 -23.59
CA ALA A 185 2.80 -0.59 -24.30
C ALA A 185 3.78 -1.69 -23.82
N LYS A 186 3.48 -2.36 -22.70
CA LYS A 186 4.38 -3.33 -22.07
C LYS A 186 3.67 -4.62 -21.63
N GLY A 187 2.35 -4.70 -21.76
CA GLY A 187 1.52 -5.73 -21.13
C GLY A 187 1.87 -7.13 -21.59
N GLU A 188 2.00 -7.35 -22.90
CA GLU A 188 2.41 -8.65 -23.46
C GLU A 188 3.77 -9.09 -22.92
N ARG A 189 4.76 -8.18 -22.88
CA ARG A 189 6.10 -8.48 -22.34
C ARG A 189 6.06 -8.88 -20.87
N MET A 190 5.17 -8.27 -20.08
CA MET A 190 5.01 -8.65 -18.67
C MET A 190 4.40 -10.05 -18.56
N LEU A 191 3.36 -10.36 -19.33
CA LEU A 191 2.74 -11.70 -19.33
C LEU A 191 3.75 -12.79 -19.76
N VAL A 192 4.53 -12.53 -20.80
CA VAL A 192 5.65 -13.42 -21.22
C VAL A 192 6.65 -13.61 -20.08
N ALA A 193 7.06 -12.53 -19.41
CA ALA A 193 7.99 -12.58 -18.30
C ALA A 193 7.44 -13.39 -17.12
N TYR A 194 6.15 -13.25 -16.79
CA TYR A 194 5.49 -14.01 -15.75
C TYR A 194 5.47 -15.50 -16.07
N ARG A 195 5.06 -15.88 -17.30
CA ARG A 195 5.04 -17.29 -17.71
C ARG A 195 6.44 -17.91 -17.66
N ALA A 196 7.44 -17.24 -18.22
CA ALA A 196 8.82 -17.72 -18.20
C ALA A 196 9.38 -17.86 -16.77
N TRP A 197 9.03 -16.91 -15.89
CA TRP A 197 9.40 -16.96 -14.48
C TRP A 197 8.80 -18.19 -13.76
N ALA A 198 7.51 -18.44 -13.93
CA ALA A 198 6.83 -19.59 -13.32
C ALA A 198 7.36 -20.92 -13.88
N GLN A 199 7.56 -21.02 -15.20
CA GLN A 199 8.12 -22.21 -15.85
C GLN A 199 9.53 -22.52 -15.34
N LYS A 200 10.37 -21.51 -15.13
CA LYS A 200 11.71 -21.68 -14.55
C LYS A 200 11.66 -22.30 -13.14
N GLY A 201 10.59 -22.06 -12.39
CA GLY A 201 10.34 -22.63 -11.08
C GLY A 201 9.62 -23.98 -11.07
N GLY A 202 9.33 -24.56 -12.24
CA GLY A 202 8.58 -25.81 -12.37
C GLY A 202 7.06 -25.65 -12.25
N GLY A 203 6.54 -24.43 -12.24
CA GLY A 203 5.12 -24.12 -12.03
C GLY A 203 4.94 -22.87 -11.17
N GLN A 204 3.73 -22.31 -11.16
CA GLN A 204 3.43 -21.13 -10.36
C GLN A 204 3.40 -21.47 -8.86
N HIS A 205 2.78 -22.60 -8.52
CA HIS A 205 2.67 -23.05 -7.15
C HIS A 205 4.05 -23.29 -6.52
N LEU A 206 4.93 -24.03 -7.20
CA LEU A 206 6.26 -24.38 -6.66
C LEU A 206 7.13 -23.15 -6.38
N ILE A 207 7.13 -22.16 -7.28
CA ILE A 207 7.94 -20.96 -7.11
C ILE A 207 7.39 -20.01 -6.03
N LEU A 208 6.08 -20.03 -5.80
CA LEU A 208 5.40 -19.20 -4.80
C LEU A 208 5.42 -19.83 -3.40
N ALA A 209 5.04 -21.11 -3.29
CA ALA A 209 4.97 -21.83 -2.01
C ALA A 209 6.34 -21.97 -1.34
N GLY A 210 7.41 -22.12 -2.16
CA GLY A 210 8.77 -22.25 -1.65
C GLY A 210 8.98 -23.53 -0.85
N ASP A 211 9.76 -23.43 0.22
CA ASP A 211 10.14 -24.57 1.06
C ASP A 211 9.09 -24.83 2.15
N GLU A 212 8.80 -26.10 2.42
CA GLU A 212 7.84 -26.53 3.46
C GLU A 212 8.26 -26.11 4.88
N SER A 213 9.56 -25.91 5.12
CA SER A 213 10.09 -25.45 6.41
C SER A 213 9.93 -23.95 6.66
N TRP A 214 9.49 -23.17 5.67
CA TRP A 214 9.32 -21.73 5.84
C TRP A 214 8.08 -21.40 6.65
N GLU A 215 8.15 -20.34 7.45
CA GLU A 215 6.94 -19.76 8.05
C GLU A 215 6.11 -19.03 6.98
N PRO A 216 4.79 -18.90 7.15
CA PRO A 216 3.91 -18.20 6.20
C PRO A 216 4.37 -16.77 5.87
N THR A 217 4.96 -16.07 6.85
CA THR A 217 5.49 -14.72 6.67
C THR A 217 6.73 -14.68 5.77
N ARG A 218 7.62 -15.66 5.93
CA ARG A 218 8.79 -15.83 5.06
C ARG A 218 8.38 -16.23 3.65
N ARG A 219 7.35 -17.09 3.51
CA ARG A 219 6.78 -17.43 2.19
C ARG A 219 6.26 -16.21 1.47
N PHE A 220 5.49 -15.36 2.15
CA PHE A 220 4.99 -14.11 1.59
C PHE A 220 6.12 -13.22 1.06
N ASP A 221 7.13 -12.93 1.89
CA ASP A 221 8.24 -12.05 1.50
C ASP A 221 9.00 -12.60 0.30
N ARG A 222 9.26 -13.92 0.27
CA ARG A 222 9.97 -14.55 -0.84
C ARG A 222 9.14 -14.61 -2.12
N ALA A 223 7.84 -14.89 -2.03
CA ALA A 223 6.93 -14.82 -3.16
C ALA A 223 6.92 -13.40 -3.75
N TYR A 224 6.75 -12.38 -2.91
CA TYR A 224 6.74 -10.97 -3.32
C TYR A 224 8.07 -10.54 -3.97
N GLU A 225 9.21 -10.91 -3.39
CA GLU A 225 10.54 -10.64 -3.94
C GLU A 225 10.74 -11.28 -5.32
N ARG A 226 10.37 -12.56 -5.46
CA ARG A 226 10.49 -13.32 -6.72
C ARG A 226 9.63 -12.75 -7.84
N LEU A 227 8.51 -12.13 -7.49
CA LEU A 227 7.60 -11.50 -8.43
C LEU A 227 8.06 -10.13 -8.94
N ALA A 228 9.27 -9.66 -8.62
CA ALA A 228 9.83 -8.37 -9.08
C ALA A 228 10.12 -8.32 -10.61
N LEU A 229 9.11 -8.61 -11.41
CA LEU A 229 9.13 -8.63 -12.86
C LEU A 229 8.98 -7.20 -13.43
N PRO A 230 9.61 -6.89 -14.58
CA PRO A 230 9.43 -5.59 -15.22
C PRO A 230 7.95 -5.31 -15.53
N GLY A 231 7.44 -4.19 -15.01
CA GLY A 231 6.04 -3.78 -15.18
C GLY A 231 5.08 -4.34 -14.12
N PHE A 232 5.51 -5.27 -13.26
CA PHE A 232 4.68 -5.80 -12.18
C PHE A 232 5.00 -5.08 -10.87
N GLY A 233 4.31 -3.94 -10.67
CA GLY A 233 4.56 -2.99 -9.58
C GLY A 233 4.30 -3.55 -8.17
N ARG A 234 4.53 -2.73 -7.14
CA ARG A 234 4.36 -3.15 -5.74
C ARG A 234 2.91 -3.52 -5.40
N VAL A 235 1.96 -2.69 -5.83
CA VAL A 235 0.52 -2.87 -5.58
C VAL A 235 -0.02 -4.22 -6.08
N PRO A 236 0.08 -4.57 -7.36
CA PRO A 236 -0.46 -5.83 -7.88
C PRO A 236 0.30 -7.06 -7.35
N ARG A 237 1.60 -6.95 -7.02
CA ARG A 237 2.36 -8.02 -6.38
C ARG A 237 1.87 -8.33 -4.98
N TYR A 238 1.69 -7.29 -4.17
CA TYR A 238 1.19 -7.44 -2.82
C TYR A 238 -0.23 -8.00 -2.82
N GLU A 239 -1.09 -7.49 -3.72
CA GLU A 239 -2.45 -7.99 -3.90
C GLU A 239 -2.47 -9.45 -4.33
N PHE A 240 -1.67 -9.84 -5.33
CA PHE A 240 -1.63 -11.22 -5.82
C PHE A 240 -1.27 -12.22 -4.73
N VAL A 241 -0.20 -11.98 -3.96
CA VAL A 241 0.22 -12.91 -2.90
C VAL A 241 -0.80 -12.93 -1.75
N THR A 242 -1.41 -11.77 -1.44
CA THR A 242 -2.45 -11.69 -0.41
C THR A 242 -3.72 -12.44 -0.83
N LEU A 243 -4.15 -12.30 -2.09
CA LEU A 243 -5.29 -13.01 -2.66
C LEU A 243 -5.03 -14.52 -2.69
N ALA A 244 -3.87 -14.95 -3.20
CA ALA A 244 -3.51 -16.35 -3.24
C ALA A 244 -3.49 -16.99 -1.83
N GLY A 245 -3.01 -16.25 -0.82
CA GLY A 245 -3.09 -16.67 0.58
C GLY A 245 -4.52 -16.73 1.12
N ALA A 246 -5.34 -15.72 0.84
CA ALA A 246 -6.74 -15.68 1.28
C ALA A 246 -7.60 -16.78 0.65
N LEU A 247 -7.32 -17.17 -0.60
CA LEU A 247 -8.02 -18.21 -1.34
C LEU A 247 -7.46 -19.62 -1.06
N GLY A 248 -6.44 -19.74 -0.20
CA GLY A 248 -5.85 -21.02 0.19
C GLY A 248 -4.97 -21.68 -0.87
N LEU A 249 -4.50 -20.93 -1.87
CA LEU A 249 -3.62 -21.44 -2.93
C LEU A 249 -2.16 -21.58 -2.47
N ILE A 250 -1.75 -20.76 -1.51
CA ILE A 250 -0.44 -20.80 -0.85
C ILE A 250 -0.60 -20.44 0.62
N ASP A 251 0.25 -20.97 1.49
CA ASP A 251 0.30 -20.58 2.90
C ASP A 251 1.20 -19.34 3.06
N ALA A 252 0.67 -18.15 2.82
CA ALA A 252 1.41 -16.90 2.86
C ALA A 252 0.63 -15.77 3.52
N VAL A 253 1.26 -15.06 4.47
CA VAL A 253 0.66 -13.91 5.17
C VAL A 253 1.70 -12.79 5.30
N PRO A 254 1.38 -11.54 4.95
CA PRO A 254 2.33 -10.44 5.06
C PRO A 254 2.67 -10.09 6.53
N GLN A 255 3.94 -9.84 6.79
CA GLN A 255 4.43 -9.26 8.06
C GLN A 255 4.86 -7.79 7.94
N SER A 256 4.81 -7.23 6.73
CA SER A 256 5.19 -5.84 6.43
C SER A 256 4.42 -5.35 5.21
N LEU A 257 4.26 -4.04 5.08
CA LEU A 257 3.61 -3.41 3.94
C LEU A 257 4.50 -3.31 2.69
N LEU A 258 5.80 -3.61 2.78
CA LEU A 258 6.72 -3.65 1.63
C LEU A 258 6.64 -2.38 0.75
N LEU A 259 6.68 -1.19 1.37
CA LEU A 259 6.43 0.12 0.75
C LEU A 259 7.62 0.63 -0.11
N ALA A 260 7.97 -0.12 -1.16
CA ALA A 260 9.10 0.18 -2.04
C ALA A 260 8.78 1.29 -3.08
N ASP A 261 7.52 1.43 -3.49
CA ASP A 261 7.08 2.44 -4.45
C ASP A 261 6.57 3.68 -3.72
N ALA A 262 7.32 4.78 -3.79
CA ALA A 262 6.99 6.03 -3.11
C ALA A 262 5.73 6.72 -3.65
N THR A 263 5.28 6.37 -4.86
CA THR A 263 4.16 7.00 -5.58
C THR A 263 2.88 6.18 -5.53
N ALA A 264 2.95 4.91 -5.13
CA ALA A 264 1.77 4.09 -4.92
C ALA A 264 0.86 4.68 -3.83
N ALA A 265 -0.45 4.66 -4.05
CA ALA A 265 -1.43 5.24 -3.12
C ALA A 265 -1.32 4.66 -1.69
N PRO A 266 -1.17 3.34 -1.47
CA PRO A 266 -0.99 2.81 -0.11
C PRO A 266 0.28 3.33 0.58
N THR A 267 1.37 3.54 -0.17
CA THR A 267 2.59 4.14 0.36
C THR A 267 2.38 5.60 0.77
N MET A 268 1.68 6.38 -0.05
CA MET A 268 1.37 7.77 0.26
C MET A 268 0.42 7.87 1.46
N ALA A 269 -0.58 6.99 1.55
CA ALA A 269 -1.49 6.86 2.69
C ALA A 269 -0.70 6.59 3.97
N ALA A 270 0.16 5.57 3.96
CA ALA A 270 0.93 5.16 5.11
C ALA A 270 1.85 6.30 5.59
N LYS A 271 2.54 6.98 4.67
CA LYS A 271 3.38 8.14 5.03
C LYS A 271 2.58 9.24 5.73
N ARG A 272 1.33 9.46 5.34
CA ARG A 272 0.44 10.46 5.93
C ARG A 272 -0.10 10.02 7.28
N ILE A 273 -0.68 8.83 7.36
CA ILE A 273 -1.27 8.28 8.59
C ILE A 273 -0.19 8.15 9.68
N PHE A 274 0.97 7.59 9.34
CA PHE A 274 2.06 7.40 10.29
C PHE A 274 2.96 8.62 10.44
N GLY A 275 2.74 9.70 9.67
CA GLY A 275 3.47 10.96 9.81
C GLY A 275 4.99 10.84 9.61
N ILE A 276 5.45 9.87 8.82
CA ILE A 276 6.88 9.61 8.59
C ILE A 276 7.12 9.04 7.18
N GLY A 277 8.25 9.40 6.57
CA GLY A 277 8.63 8.97 5.23
C GLY A 277 9.47 7.68 5.17
N ASP A 278 10.00 7.24 6.31
CA ASP A 278 10.91 6.10 6.42
C ASP A 278 10.15 4.76 6.41
N PRO A 279 10.38 3.87 5.43
CA PRO A 279 9.63 2.62 5.30
C PRO A 279 9.76 1.67 6.49
N ILE A 280 10.92 1.64 7.17
CA ILE A 280 11.15 0.74 8.31
C ILE A 280 10.32 1.21 9.51
N LEU A 281 10.32 2.51 9.77
CA LEU A 281 9.52 3.09 10.85
C LEU A 281 8.02 3.03 10.55
N ILE A 282 7.61 3.16 9.28
CA ILE A 282 6.22 2.89 8.88
C ILE A 282 5.86 1.44 9.16
N ALA A 283 6.66 0.47 8.71
CA ALA A 283 6.37 -0.95 8.90
C ALA A 283 6.24 -1.29 10.39
N ARG A 284 7.13 -0.75 11.23
CA ARG A 284 7.04 -0.90 12.69
C ARG A 284 5.73 -0.33 13.25
N ARG A 285 5.34 0.89 12.88
CA ARG A 285 4.09 1.51 13.37
C ARG A 285 2.84 0.80 12.89
N ALA A 286 2.83 0.35 11.63
CA ALA A 286 1.75 -0.47 11.10
C ALA A 286 1.63 -1.79 11.88
N GLY A 287 2.76 -2.43 12.22
CA GLY A 287 2.79 -3.61 13.08
C GLY A 287 2.28 -3.33 14.50
N GLU A 288 2.68 -2.21 15.11
CA GLU A 288 2.18 -1.78 16.43
C GLU A 288 0.65 -1.54 16.40
N LEU A 289 0.12 -0.88 15.36
CA LEU A 289 -1.32 -0.68 15.19
C LEU A 289 -2.06 -2.00 14.95
N ALA A 290 -1.51 -2.87 14.10
CA ALA A 290 -2.09 -4.17 13.80
C ALA A 290 -2.17 -5.05 15.06
N ALA A 291 -1.11 -5.06 15.87
CA ALA A 291 -1.07 -5.77 17.14
C ALA A 291 -2.08 -5.21 18.16
N GLU A 292 -2.14 -3.87 18.32
CA GLU A 292 -3.09 -3.22 19.24
C GLU A 292 -4.55 -3.47 18.84
N ALA A 293 -4.85 -3.44 17.54
CA ALA A 293 -6.18 -3.70 17.02
C ALA A 293 -6.50 -5.21 16.89
N GLY A 294 -5.52 -6.11 17.07
CA GLY A 294 -5.71 -7.55 16.90
C GLY A 294 -6.05 -7.96 15.46
N VAL A 295 -5.49 -7.27 14.45
CA VAL A 295 -5.79 -7.49 13.03
C VAL A 295 -4.55 -7.87 12.24
N SER A 296 -4.73 -8.50 11.07
CA SER A 296 -3.61 -8.87 10.19
C SER A 296 -3.13 -7.69 9.34
N LEU A 297 -1.82 -7.57 9.12
CA LEU A 297 -1.25 -6.61 8.14
C LEU A 297 -1.72 -6.86 6.70
N ALA A 298 -2.34 -8.01 6.42
CA ALA A 298 -2.95 -8.29 5.12
C ALA A 298 -4.07 -7.30 4.76
N CYS A 299 -4.81 -6.77 5.76
CA CYS A 299 -5.90 -5.83 5.49
C CYS A 299 -5.43 -4.38 5.25
N PHE A 300 -4.19 -4.05 5.61
CA PHE A 300 -3.73 -2.67 5.56
C PHE A 300 -3.57 -2.16 4.14
N ASP A 301 -3.11 -2.98 3.19
CA ASP A 301 -2.80 -2.45 1.87
C ASP A 301 -4.04 -1.93 1.12
N PHE A 302 -5.11 -2.73 1.16
CA PHE A 302 -6.39 -2.36 0.58
C PHE A 302 -7.06 -1.23 1.36
N ALA A 303 -7.02 -1.26 2.69
CA ALA A 303 -7.54 -0.18 3.52
C ALA A 303 -6.83 1.17 3.24
N LEU A 304 -5.51 1.15 3.11
CA LEU A 304 -4.70 2.34 2.81
C LEU A 304 -4.95 2.88 1.40
N GLN A 305 -5.22 2.00 0.43
CA GLN A 305 -5.68 2.40 -0.90
C GLN A 305 -6.98 3.21 -0.81
N ASN A 306 -8.01 2.64 -0.18
CA ASN A 306 -9.34 3.27 -0.09
C ASN A 306 -9.34 4.52 0.80
N TRP A 307 -8.57 4.53 1.89
CA TRP A 307 -8.44 5.71 2.74
C TRP A 307 -7.90 6.94 1.97
N MET A 308 -7.10 6.71 0.92
CA MET A 308 -6.64 7.76 0.01
C MET A 308 -7.62 8.09 -1.11
N ALA A 309 -8.56 7.20 -1.43
CA ALA A 309 -9.58 7.46 -2.43
C ALA A 309 -10.59 8.50 -1.91
N PRO A 310 -11.23 9.29 -2.77
CA PRO A 310 -12.51 9.94 -2.47
C PRO A 310 -13.58 8.93 -2.03
N GLU A 311 -14.56 9.35 -1.23
CA GLU A 311 -15.63 8.47 -0.71
C GLU A 311 -16.48 7.85 -1.83
N ASP A 312 -16.63 8.54 -2.96
CA ASP A 312 -17.34 8.09 -4.16
C ASP A 312 -16.49 7.23 -5.12
N GLU A 313 -15.19 7.11 -4.84
CA GLU A 313 -14.22 6.30 -5.61
C GLU A 313 -13.73 5.09 -4.77
N GLU A 314 -14.42 4.76 -3.67
CA GLU A 314 -14.06 3.64 -2.82
C GLU A 314 -14.23 2.31 -3.56
N MET A 315 -13.26 1.43 -3.37
CA MET A 315 -13.21 0.19 -4.11
C MET A 315 -13.76 -0.98 -3.31
N ALA A 316 -14.39 -1.92 -4.01
CA ALA A 316 -14.83 -3.20 -3.49
C ALA A 316 -13.99 -4.37 -4.03
N ALA A 317 -13.24 -4.18 -5.13
CA ALA A 317 -12.35 -5.17 -5.74
C ALA A 317 -12.99 -6.56 -5.92
N GLY A 318 -14.22 -6.56 -6.45
CA GLY A 318 -14.99 -7.78 -6.73
C GLY A 318 -15.56 -8.49 -5.50
N THR A 319 -15.51 -7.87 -4.32
CA THR A 319 -16.17 -8.36 -3.10
C THR A 319 -17.39 -7.53 -2.76
N GLU A 320 -18.26 -8.03 -1.88
CA GLU A 320 -19.37 -7.23 -1.38
C GLU A 320 -18.84 -6.17 -0.40
N ARG A 321 -19.23 -4.92 -0.61
CA ARG A 321 -18.90 -3.82 0.30
C ARG A 321 -20.19 -3.31 0.94
N SER A 322 -20.31 -3.53 2.24
CA SER A 322 -21.41 -2.95 3.03
C SER A 322 -21.26 -1.42 3.07
N PRO A 323 -22.36 -0.65 3.02
CA PRO A 323 -22.32 0.81 3.20
C PRO A 323 -21.76 1.25 4.56
N ALA A 324 -21.86 0.38 5.57
CA ALA A 324 -21.29 0.59 6.89
C ALA A 324 -20.42 -0.60 7.30
N PRO A 325 -19.27 -0.36 7.94
CA PRO A 325 -18.40 -1.44 8.40
C PRO A 325 -19.08 -2.26 9.50
N ASP A 326 -18.77 -3.55 9.53
CA ASP A 326 -19.21 -4.43 10.62
C ASP A 326 -18.73 -3.87 11.98
N PRO A 327 -19.64 -3.54 12.91
CA PRO A 327 -19.27 -3.00 14.21
C PRO A 327 -18.31 -3.91 15.00
N GLN A 328 -18.39 -5.23 14.85
CA GLN A 328 -17.53 -6.18 15.55
C GLN A 328 -16.09 -6.12 15.03
N LEU A 329 -15.92 -5.97 13.71
CA LEU A 329 -14.61 -5.82 13.08
C LEU A 329 -14.02 -4.42 13.35
N ARG A 330 -14.86 -3.39 13.35
CA ARG A 330 -14.47 -2.00 13.57
C ARG A 330 -14.07 -1.69 15.02
N ALA A 331 -14.82 -2.22 15.99
CA ALA A 331 -14.65 -1.88 17.41
C ALA A 331 -13.21 -1.98 17.96
N PRO A 332 -12.43 -3.04 17.70
CA PRO A 332 -11.05 -3.10 18.20
C PRO A 332 -10.13 -2.07 17.54
N ILE A 333 -10.35 -1.74 16.26
CA ILE A 333 -9.58 -0.71 15.55
C ILE A 333 -9.95 0.68 16.09
N ALA A 334 -11.24 0.96 16.25
CA ALA A 334 -11.74 2.20 16.80
C ALA A 334 -11.20 2.44 18.23
N ARG A 335 -11.10 1.38 19.04
CA ARG A 335 -10.46 1.42 20.37
C ARG A 335 -8.97 1.76 20.30
N ALA A 336 -8.21 1.08 19.43
CA ALA A 336 -6.79 1.37 19.21
C ALA A 336 -6.56 2.81 18.74
N LEU A 337 -7.48 3.32 17.89
CA LEU A 337 -7.45 4.67 17.36
C LEU A 337 -8.08 5.72 18.29
N ARG A 338 -8.80 5.32 19.35
CA ARG A 338 -9.53 6.20 20.27
C ARG A 338 -10.59 7.06 19.56
N VAL A 339 -11.37 6.43 18.68
CA VAL A 339 -12.49 7.05 17.95
C VAL A 339 -13.79 6.32 18.22
N GLY A 340 -14.90 7.06 18.10
CA GLY A 340 -16.27 6.54 18.20
C GLY A 340 -16.71 5.88 16.90
#